data_AF-A0A961LIL0-F1
#
_entry.id   AF-A0A961LIL0-F1
#
_cell.length_a   1.000
_cell.length_b   1.000
_cell.length_c   1.000
_cell.angle_alpha   90.00
_cell.angle_beta   90.00
_cell.angle_gamma   90.00
#
_symmetry.space_group_name_H-M   'P 1'
#
loop_
_entity.id
_entity.type
_entity.pdbx_description
1 polymer ?
#
loop_
_entity_poly.entity_id
_entity_poly.type
_entity_poly.pdbx_seq_one_letter_code
_entity_poly.pdbx_strand_id
1 'polypeptide(L)'
;MLISTDKKFIFVHVPKTAGTSVTNMLSPYCLTPERTSYRRFLSHVPVPEDPHKAFMRKHDKAWWLKIKLPREMFDNYLKFAVVRNPFDYAVSYYFYTRRNVTHSRHKMAMRSTFSQYLKAMERKNWLTPVTQNSWLTDISGRHVIVDRILRFETLHDDLEALCGELGIEMDMPHANSSSHRHYSGYYSAEDRALAEKLFARDLEMFGYRFEQA
;
A
#
# COMPACT_ATOMS: atom_id res chain seq x y z
N MET A 1 7.12 -1.29 5.35
CA MET A 1 7.93 -1.84 4.26
C MET A 1 8.77 -2.97 4.82
N LEU A 2 9.25 -3.85 3.96
CA LEU A 2 10.17 -4.92 4.33
C LEU A 2 11.34 -4.95 3.33
N ILE A 3 12.53 -5.30 3.81
CA ILE A 3 13.72 -5.47 2.99
C ILE A 3 14.33 -6.81 3.37
N SER A 4 14.63 -7.64 2.37
CA SER A 4 15.42 -8.86 2.52
C SER A 4 16.72 -8.71 1.74
N THR A 5 17.85 -8.81 2.44
CA THR A 5 19.17 -8.87 1.80
C THR A 5 19.44 -10.23 1.19
N ASP A 6 18.96 -11.29 1.83
CA ASP A 6 19.25 -12.67 1.44
C ASP A 6 18.46 -13.06 0.20
N LYS A 7 17.17 -12.68 0.16
CA LYS A 7 16.28 -12.91 -0.97
C LYS A 7 16.25 -11.75 -1.98
N LYS A 8 17.00 -10.68 -1.71
CA LYS A 8 17.16 -9.48 -2.57
C LYS A 8 15.84 -8.87 -3.04
N PHE A 9 14.90 -8.64 -2.12
CA PHE A 9 13.63 -7.97 -2.43
C PHE A 9 13.33 -6.80 -1.49
N ILE A 10 12.48 -5.88 -1.96
CA ILE A 10 11.92 -4.78 -1.19
C ILE A 10 10.41 -4.75 -1.37
N PHE A 11 9.68 -4.87 -0.26
CA PHE A 11 8.22 -4.76 -0.24
C PHE A 11 7.75 -3.36 0.17
N VAL A 12 7.14 -2.64 -0.77
CA VAL A 12 6.52 -1.33 -0.54
C VAL A 12 5.07 -1.53 -0.07
N HIS A 13 4.82 -1.24 1.20
CA HIS A 13 3.52 -1.53 1.83
C HIS A 13 2.56 -0.35 1.65
N VAL A 14 1.73 -0.45 0.60
CA VAL A 14 0.56 0.41 0.39
C VAL A 14 -0.49 0.11 1.46
N PRO A 15 -1.07 1.12 2.15
CA PRO A 15 -2.12 0.88 3.14
C PRO A 15 -3.28 0.08 2.54
N LYS A 16 -3.97 -0.74 3.34
CA LYS A 16 -5.25 -1.40 2.98
C LYS A 16 -5.26 -2.35 1.77
N THR A 17 -4.10 -2.78 1.28
CA THR A 17 -3.96 -3.75 0.18
C THR A 17 -3.45 -5.11 0.66
N ALA A 18 -4.01 -5.63 1.77
CA ALA A 18 -3.51 -6.84 2.47
C ALA A 18 -2.04 -6.79 2.92
N GLY A 19 -1.39 -5.63 2.90
CA GLY A 19 0.02 -5.52 3.25
C GLY A 19 0.39 -6.07 4.63
N THR A 20 -0.51 -6.11 5.62
CA THR A 20 -0.22 -6.74 6.92
C THR A 20 -0.05 -8.26 6.80
N SER A 21 -0.90 -8.94 6.02
CA SER A 21 -0.78 -10.39 5.79
C SER A 21 0.54 -10.71 5.08
N VAL A 22 0.84 -9.98 4.01
CA VAL A 22 2.11 -10.09 3.28
C VAL A 22 3.31 -9.77 4.18
N THR A 23 3.19 -8.77 5.05
CA THR A 23 4.24 -8.43 6.01
C THR A 23 4.50 -9.59 6.96
N ASN A 24 3.46 -10.19 7.55
CA ASN A 24 3.62 -11.28 8.51
C ASN A 24 4.28 -12.50 7.87
N MET A 25 3.87 -12.85 6.64
CA MET A 25 4.46 -13.96 5.88
C MET A 25 5.94 -13.73 5.54
N LEU A 26 6.30 -12.52 5.11
CA LEU A 26 7.67 -12.22 4.65
C LEU A 26 8.63 -11.81 5.77
N SER A 27 8.12 -11.40 6.94
CA SER A 27 8.93 -10.92 8.06
C SER A 27 10.07 -11.87 8.47
N PRO A 28 9.91 -13.21 8.48
CA PRO A 28 11.00 -14.14 8.81
C PRO A 28 12.21 -14.06 7.86
N TYR A 29 12.02 -13.61 6.63
CA TYR A 29 13.06 -13.49 5.61
C TYR A 29 13.67 -12.07 5.54
N CYS A 30 13.25 -11.16 6.42
CA CYS A 30 13.56 -9.74 6.33
C CYS A 30 14.43 -9.24 7.46
N LEU A 31 15.12 -8.13 7.21
CA LEU A 31 15.90 -7.43 8.21
C LEU A 31 14.98 -6.88 9.31
N THR A 32 15.41 -7.07 10.56
CA THR A 32 14.73 -6.58 11.76
C THR A 32 15.63 -5.58 12.50
N PRO A 33 15.83 -4.37 11.94
CA PRO A 33 16.71 -3.38 12.55
C PRO A 33 16.20 -2.94 13.93
N GLU A 34 17.13 -2.62 14.83
CA GLU A 34 16.80 -2.15 16.18
C GLU A 34 15.96 -0.88 16.17
N ARG A 35 14.93 -0.87 17.04
CA ARG A 35 14.01 0.26 17.17
C ARG A 35 14.43 1.17 18.32
N THR A 36 15.32 2.11 18.03
CA THR A 36 15.73 3.16 18.99
C THR A 36 15.17 4.53 18.62
N SER A 37 15.07 5.44 19.59
CA SER A 37 14.64 6.83 19.35
C SER A 37 15.53 7.55 18.33
N TYR A 38 16.84 7.26 18.35
CA TYR A 38 17.80 7.80 17.39
C TYR A 38 17.53 7.28 15.97
N ARG A 39 17.31 5.97 15.78
CA ARG A 39 16.95 5.40 14.47
C ARG A 39 15.61 5.91 13.98
N ARG A 40 14.65 6.10 14.88
CA ARG A 40 13.37 6.74 14.56
C ARG A 40 13.57 8.16 14.05
N PHE A 41 14.40 8.98 14.71
CA PHE A 41 14.74 10.31 14.22
C PHE A 41 15.40 10.25 12.84
N LEU A 42 16.43 9.41 12.66
CA LEU A 42 17.12 9.26 11.38
C LEU A 42 16.20 8.82 10.25
N SER A 43 15.15 8.04 10.52
CA SER A 43 14.16 7.66 9.50
C SER A 43 13.47 8.84 8.80
N HIS A 44 13.47 10.02 9.42
CA HIS A 44 12.93 11.26 8.85
C HIS A 44 13.96 12.09 8.06
N VAL A 45 15.25 11.80 8.21
CA VAL A 45 16.33 12.59 7.60
C VAL A 45 16.74 11.95 6.28
N PRO A 46 16.90 12.71 5.18
CA PRO A 46 17.23 12.17 3.86
C PRO A 46 18.73 11.80 3.75
N VAL A 47 19.20 10.89 4.60
CA VAL A 47 20.59 10.39 4.60
C VAL A 47 20.58 8.91 4.26
N PRO A 48 21.43 8.45 3.32
CA PRO A 48 21.65 7.03 3.08
C PRO A 48 22.12 6.34 4.36
N GLU A 49 21.54 5.18 4.64
CA GLU A 49 21.90 4.37 5.81
C GLU A 49 22.25 2.95 5.40
N ASP A 50 23.04 2.29 6.24
CA ASP A 50 23.27 0.86 6.13
C ASP A 50 21.92 0.11 6.22
N PRO A 51 21.58 -0.76 5.26
CA PRO A 51 20.33 -1.52 5.23
C PRO A 51 20.03 -2.31 6.51
N HIS A 52 21.05 -2.86 7.18
CA HIS A 52 20.90 -3.62 8.43
C HIS A 52 20.54 -2.73 9.62
N LYS A 53 20.74 -1.41 9.49
CA LYS A 53 20.50 -0.41 10.54
C LYS A 53 19.34 0.52 10.19
N ALA A 54 19.01 0.66 8.91
CA ALA A 54 18.01 1.58 8.41
C ALA A 54 16.61 1.20 8.92
N PHE A 55 16.11 1.97 9.88
CA PHE A 55 14.73 1.82 10.33
C PHE A 55 13.79 2.47 9.32
N MET A 56 12.99 1.64 8.63
CA MET A 56 11.96 2.08 7.71
C MET A 56 10.57 1.93 8.30
N ARG A 57 9.72 2.91 8.04
CA ARG A 57 8.35 2.87 8.56
C ARG A 57 7.49 1.96 7.72
N LYS A 58 6.33 1.63 8.28
CA LYS A 58 5.37 0.75 7.63
C LYS A 58 4.95 1.28 6.26
N HIS A 59 4.73 2.59 6.12
CA HIS A 59 4.13 3.20 4.92
C HIS A 59 4.99 4.32 4.30
N ASP A 60 6.32 4.22 4.33
CA ASP A 60 7.10 5.18 3.53
C ASP A 60 6.89 4.92 2.03
N LYS A 61 7.16 5.95 1.25
CA LYS A 61 6.97 5.95 -0.20
C LYS A 61 8.18 5.33 -0.90
N ALA A 62 7.98 4.76 -2.07
CA ALA A 62 9.04 4.13 -2.85
C ALA A 62 10.20 5.09 -3.15
N TRP A 63 9.94 6.38 -3.40
CA TRP A 63 11.01 7.35 -3.65
C TRP A 63 11.87 7.62 -2.42
N TRP A 64 11.33 7.40 -1.21
CA TRP A 64 12.11 7.52 0.03
C TRP A 64 13.15 6.41 0.13
N LEU A 65 12.84 5.21 -0.39
CA LEU A 65 13.80 4.10 -0.47
C LEU A 65 15.01 4.46 -1.31
N LYS A 66 14.79 5.15 -2.44
CA LYS A 66 15.86 5.59 -3.34
C LYS A 66 16.84 6.57 -2.67
N ILE A 67 16.37 7.31 -1.66
CA ILE A 67 17.21 8.23 -0.87
C ILE A 67 17.90 7.48 0.27
N LYS A 68 17.19 6.55 0.91
CA LYS A 68 17.64 5.87 2.12
C LYS A 68 18.58 4.69 1.89
N LEU A 69 18.40 3.97 0.79
CA LEU A 69 19.18 2.78 0.51
C LEU A 69 20.38 3.08 -0.39
N PRO A 70 21.46 2.31 -0.29
CA PRO A 70 22.52 2.31 -1.29
C PRO A 70 21.93 2.09 -2.68
N ARG A 71 22.43 2.85 -3.66
CA ARG A 71 21.92 2.81 -5.04
C ARG A 71 21.96 1.41 -5.64
N GLU A 72 23.06 0.69 -5.43
CA GLU A 72 23.22 -0.69 -5.92
C GLU A 72 22.15 -1.64 -5.37
N MET A 73 21.73 -1.45 -4.12
CA MET A 73 20.66 -2.25 -3.54
C MET A 73 19.32 -1.92 -4.20
N PHE A 74 18.99 -0.63 -4.31
CA PHE A 74 17.73 -0.20 -4.90
C PHE A 74 17.61 -0.61 -6.38
N ASP A 75 18.70 -0.57 -7.14
CA ASP A 75 18.71 -0.87 -8.56
C ASP A 75 18.71 -2.40 -8.83
N ASN A 76 19.27 -3.22 -7.94
CA ASN A 76 19.39 -4.67 -8.15
C ASN A 76 18.36 -5.53 -7.39
N TYR A 77 17.64 -4.99 -6.41
CA TYR A 77 16.68 -5.76 -5.63
C TYR A 77 15.30 -5.71 -6.29
N LEU A 78 14.57 -6.81 -6.24
CA LEU A 78 13.20 -6.85 -6.72
C LEU A 78 12.30 -5.99 -5.82
N LYS A 79 11.82 -4.84 -6.32
CA LYS A 79 10.84 -4.02 -5.62
C LYS A 79 9.43 -4.40 -6.05
N PHE A 80 8.58 -4.71 -5.09
CA PHE A 80 7.18 -4.99 -5.39
C PHE A 80 6.22 -4.36 -4.38
N ALA A 81 4.97 -4.25 -4.80
CA ALA A 81 3.88 -3.73 -3.99
C ALA A 81 2.58 -4.47 -4.30
N VAL A 82 1.63 -4.39 -3.37
CA VAL A 82 0.26 -4.84 -3.62
C VAL A 82 -0.64 -3.63 -3.78
N VAL A 83 -1.41 -3.59 -4.86
CA VAL A 83 -2.48 -2.61 -5.09
C VAL A 83 -3.83 -3.31 -5.05
N ARG A 84 -4.90 -2.54 -4.84
CA ARG A 84 -6.28 -3.01 -4.86
C ARG A 84 -7.08 -2.18 -5.85
N ASN A 85 -8.15 -2.73 -6.39
CA ASN A 85 -9.11 -1.97 -7.19
C ASN A 85 -9.47 -0.66 -6.43
N PRO A 86 -9.28 0.54 -7.02
CA PRO A 86 -9.48 1.79 -6.30
C PRO A 86 -10.88 1.99 -5.74
N PHE A 87 -11.91 1.45 -6.40
CA PHE A 87 -13.28 1.51 -5.91
C PHE A 87 -13.46 0.69 -4.63
N ASP A 88 -12.89 -0.50 -4.61
CA ASP A 88 -12.89 -1.40 -3.46
C ASP A 88 -11.98 -0.88 -2.33
N TYR A 89 -10.85 -0.29 -2.70
CA TYR A 89 -9.94 0.39 -1.78
C TYR A 89 -10.66 1.47 -0.97
N ALA A 90 -11.46 2.33 -1.60
CA ALA A 90 -12.21 3.38 -0.91
C ALA A 90 -13.24 2.81 0.09
N VAL A 91 -13.96 1.75 -0.29
CA VAL A 91 -14.94 1.07 0.58
C VAL A 91 -14.23 0.42 1.77
N SER A 92 -13.14 -0.32 1.53
CA SER A 92 -12.30 -0.93 2.56
C SER A 92 -11.73 0.11 3.52
N TYR A 93 -11.29 1.26 3.00
CA TYR A 93 -10.75 2.36 3.80
C TYR A 93 -11.84 3.02 4.67
N TYR A 94 -13.06 3.18 4.15
CA TYR A 94 -14.23 3.64 4.91
C TYR A 94 -14.54 2.72 6.09
N PHE A 95 -14.72 1.42 5.86
CA PHE A 95 -15.01 0.46 6.93
C PHE A 95 -13.88 0.32 7.93
N TYR A 96 -12.63 0.35 7.46
CA TYR A 96 -11.46 0.37 8.34
C TYR A 96 -11.46 1.60 9.26
N THR A 97 -11.73 2.79 8.71
CA THR A 97 -11.80 4.02 9.51
C THR A 97 -12.92 3.92 10.55
N ARG A 98 -14.06 3.32 10.20
CA ARG A 98 -15.17 3.09 11.12
C ARG A 98 -14.85 2.09 12.23
N ARG A 99 -14.03 1.06 11.97
CA ARG A 99 -13.66 0.05 12.98
C ARG A 99 -12.49 0.49 13.86
N ASN A 100 -11.53 1.23 13.31
CA ASN A 100 -10.33 1.61 14.04
C ASN A 100 -10.56 2.87 14.89
N VAL A 101 -10.80 2.67 16.20
CA VAL A 101 -11.06 3.73 17.19
C VAL A 101 -9.91 4.74 17.34
N THR A 102 -8.67 4.32 17.07
CA THR A 102 -7.48 5.19 17.17
C THR A 102 -7.28 6.07 15.93
N HIS A 103 -8.03 5.80 14.85
CA HIS A 103 -7.91 6.59 13.64
C HIS A 103 -8.52 7.98 13.85
N SER A 104 -7.81 9.04 13.45
CA SER A 104 -8.23 10.43 13.67
C SER A 104 -9.63 10.75 13.11
N ARG A 105 -10.03 10.04 12.04
CA ARG A 105 -11.34 10.19 11.38
C ARG A 105 -12.41 9.20 11.83
N HIS A 106 -12.15 8.39 12.84
CA HIS A 106 -13.08 7.38 13.31
C HIS A 106 -14.48 7.96 13.62
N LYS A 107 -14.53 9.03 14.41
CA LYS A 107 -15.80 9.72 14.77
C LYS A 107 -16.55 10.25 13.55
N MET A 108 -15.82 10.82 12.57
CA MET A 108 -16.41 11.32 11.32
C MET A 108 -16.99 10.16 10.50
N ALA A 109 -16.21 9.09 10.29
CA ALA A 109 -16.64 7.94 9.50
C ALA A 109 -17.83 7.20 10.13
N MET A 110 -17.88 7.11 11.46
CA MET A 110 -19.02 6.51 12.17
C MET A 110 -20.33 7.27 11.99
N ARG A 111 -20.26 8.59 11.82
CA ARG A 111 -21.43 9.48 11.66
C ARG A 111 -21.80 9.74 10.20
N SER A 112 -20.98 9.29 9.25
CA SER A 112 -21.13 9.60 7.83
C SER A 112 -21.55 8.38 7.03
N THR A 113 -22.36 8.59 5.99
CA THR A 113 -22.58 7.58 4.94
C THR A 113 -21.31 7.40 4.10
N PHE A 114 -21.27 6.34 3.29
CA PHE A 114 -20.16 6.13 2.35
C PHE A 114 -20.00 7.32 1.37
N SER A 115 -21.10 7.80 0.79
CA SER A 115 -21.08 8.97 -0.11
C SER A 115 -20.49 10.22 0.56
N GLN A 116 -20.91 10.53 1.79
CA GLN A 116 -20.36 11.66 2.55
C GLN A 116 -18.86 11.47 2.85
N TYR A 117 -18.45 10.24 3.15
CA TYR A 117 -17.04 9.91 3.38
C TYR A 117 -16.20 10.08 2.10
N LEU A 118 -16.71 9.65 0.94
CA LEU A 118 -16.03 9.78 -0.35
C LEU A 118 -15.82 11.26 -0.71
N LYS A 119 -16.84 12.11 -0.51
CA LYS A 119 -16.72 13.57 -0.66
C LYS A 119 -15.71 14.19 0.31
N ALA A 120 -15.54 13.62 1.50
CA ALA A 120 -14.50 14.05 2.44
C ALA A 120 -13.09 13.56 2.02
N MET A 121 -12.98 12.40 1.37
CA MET A 121 -11.73 11.92 0.76
C MET A 121 -11.30 12.81 -0.40
N GLU A 122 -12.20 13.17 -1.32
CA GLU A 122 -11.91 14.05 -2.45
C GLU A 122 -11.32 15.38 -1.97
N ARG A 123 -11.99 16.05 -1.03
CA ARG A 123 -11.52 17.31 -0.44
C ARG A 123 -10.12 17.20 0.17
N LYS A 124 -9.78 16.06 0.80
CA LYS A 124 -8.44 15.85 1.36
C LYS A 124 -7.41 15.55 0.28
N ASN A 125 -7.79 14.85 -0.79
CA ASN A 125 -6.87 14.45 -1.85
C ASN A 125 -6.20 15.66 -2.51
N TRP A 126 -6.90 16.80 -2.54
CA TRP A 126 -6.34 18.09 -2.98
C TRP A 126 -5.16 18.58 -2.13
N LEU A 127 -5.19 18.31 -0.82
CA LEU A 127 -4.14 18.72 0.12
C LEU A 127 -3.06 17.64 0.29
N THR A 128 -3.45 16.38 0.28
CA THR A 128 -2.55 15.25 0.46
C THR A 128 -3.10 14.06 -0.31
N PRO A 129 -2.47 13.66 -1.43
CA PRO A 129 -2.93 12.54 -2.22
C PRO A 129 -3.10 11.28 -1.37
N VAL A 130 -4.27 10.65 -1.47
CA VAL A 130 -4.63 9.42 -0.75
C VAL A 130 -4.61 8.21 -1.71
N THR A 131 -4.19 8.43 -2.95
CA THR A 131 -4.15 7.44 -4.03
C THR A 131 -2.95 6.51 -3.89
N GLN A 132 -3.13 5.27 -4.33
CA GLN A 132 -2.14 4.20 -4.19
C GLN A 132 -0.87 4.52 -4.98
N ASN A 133 -0.99 5.16 -6.16
CA ASN A 133 0.14 5.59 -6.96
C ASN A 133 1.15 6.44 -6.17
N SER A 134 0.69 7.26 -5.22
CA SER A 134 1.56 8.19 -4.50
C SER A 134 2.60 7.49 -3.59
N TRP A 135 2.39 6.20 -3.30
CA TRP A 135 3.36 5.35 -2.60
C TRP A 135 4.34 4.65 -3.53
N LEU A 136 4.01 4.50 -4.82
CA LEU A 136 4.76 3.68 -5.78
C LEU A 136 5.54 4.50 -6.79
N THR A 137 5.27 5.81 -6.88
CA THR A 137 5.91 6.70 -7.84
C THR A 137 7.18 7.37 -7.30
N ASP A 138 7.97 7.91 -8.24
CA ASP A 138 9.09 8.80 -7.96
C ASP A 138 8.67 10.12 -7.27
N ILE A 139 9.65 10.97 -6.95
CA ILE A 139 9.39 12.26 -6.28
C ILE A 139 8.58 13.22 -7.16
N SER A 140 8.71 13.14 -8.49
CA SER A 140 7.86 13.90 -9.41
C SER A 140 6.44 13.35 -9.50
N GLY A 141 6.25 12.14 -8.98
CA GLY A 141 4.99 11.42 -9.00
C GLY A 141 4.67 10.79 -10.35
N ARG A 142 5.49 10.93 -11.39
CA ARG A 142 5.16 10.58 -12.79
C ARG A 142 5.36 9.11 -13.12
N HIS A 143 6.40 8.49 -12.58
CA HIS A 143 6.79 7.14 -12.95
C HIS A 143 6.69 6.21 -11.76
N VAL A 144 6.09 5.04 -11.96
CA VAL A 144 6.17 3.95 -11.00
C VAL A 144 7.61 3.45 -10.95
N ILE A 145 8.15 3.31 -9.73
CA ILE A 145 9.55 2.91 -9.48
C ILE A 145 9.65 1.58 -8.73
N VAL A 146 8.58 0.79 -8.76
CA VAL A 146 8.59 -0.62 -8.35
C VAL A 146 8.56 -1.51 -9.59
N ASP A 147 9.17 -2.69 -9.50
CA ASP A 147 9.35 -3.61 -10.64
C ASP A 147 8.12 -4.49 -10.85
N ARG A 148 7.43 -4.86 -9.76
CA ARG A 148 6.25 -5.72 -9.82
C ARG A 148 5.10 -5.18 -8.98
N ILE A 149 3.90 -5.22 -9.55
CA ILE A 149 2.67 -4.82 -8.86
C ILE A 149 1.77 -6.04 -8.81
N LEU A 150 1.50 -6.52 -7.60
CA LEU A 150 0.56 -7.59 -7.34
C LEU A 150 -0.84 -7.01 -7.11
N ARG A 151 -1.87 -7.75 -7.49
CA ARG A 151 -3.25 -7.33 -7.32
C ARG A 151 -3.83 -7.98 -6.08
N PHE A 152 -4.58 -7.20 -5.31
CA PHE A 152 -5.25 -7.70 -4.11
C PHE A 152 -6.24 -8.83 -4.45
N GLU A 153 -6.86 -8.74 -5.62
CA GLU A 153 -7.89 -9.66 -6.11
C GLU A 153 -7.32 -11.05 -6.46
N THR A 154 -6.10 -11.09 -6.98
CA THR A 154 -5.36 -12.32 -7.35
C THR A 154 -4.16 -12.55 -6.44
N LEU A 155 -4.20 -11.99 -5.22
CA LEU A 155 -3.03 -11.87 -4.36
C LEU A 155 -2.40 -13.21 -3.99
N HIS A 156 -3.23 -14.24 -3.82
CA HIS A 156 -2.76 -15.58 -3.50
C HIS A 156 -1.85 -16.09 -4.62
N ASP A 157 -2.36 -16.16 -5.85
CA ASP A 157 -1.65 -16.71 -7.00
C ASP A 157 -0.44 -15.84 -7.39
N ASP A 158 -0.61 -14.51 -7.32
CA ASP A 158 0.46 -13.55 -7.57
C ASP A 158 1.63 -13.71 -6.56
N LEU A 159 1.31 -13.99 -5.29
CA LEU A 159 2.32 -14.24 -4.27
C LEU A 159 2.91 -15.62 -4.36
N GLU A 160 2.15 -16.64 -4.73
CA GLU A 160 2.67 -17.99 -4.94
C GLU A 160 3.74 -17.98 -6.03
N ALA A 161 3.44 -17.34 -7.16
CA ALA A 161 4.40 -17.15 -8.25
C ALA A 161 5.65 -16.36 -7.79
N LEU A 162 5.45 -15.26 -7.06
CA LEU A 162 6.56 -14.44 -6.54
C LEU A 162 7.43 -15.21 -5.54
N CYS A 163 6.81 -15.94 -4.61
CA CYS A 163 7.50 -16.74 -3.62
C CYS A 163 8.29 -17.89 -4.27
N GLY A 164 7.73 -18.51 -5.32
CA GLY A 164 8.42 -19.49 -6.15
C GLY A 164 9.70 -18.94 -6.78
N GLU A 165 9.65 -17.74 -7.35
CA GLU A 165 10.84 -17.05 -7.90
C GLU A 165 11.89 -16.71 -6.83
N LEU A 166 11.45 -16.33 -5.62
CA LEU A 166 12.33 -15.95 -4.51
C LEU A 166 12.81 -17.17 -3.68
N GLY A 167 12.32 -18.37 -3.98
CA GLY A 167 12.56 -19.58 -3.18
C GLY A 167 12.10 -19.41 -1.73
N ILE A 168 10.95 -18.76 -1.52
CA ILE A 168 10.31 -18.54 -0.23
C ILE A 168 9.15 -19.51 -0.10
N GLU A 169 9.02 -20.16 1.06
CA GLU A 169 7.85 -20.99 1.33
C GLU A 169 6.64 -20.10 1.64
N MET A 170 5.55 -20.31 0.91
CA MET A 170 4.32 -19.55 1.08
C MET A 170 3.44 -20.19 2.16
N ASP A 171 3.48 -19.62 3.36
CA ASP A 171 2.50 -19.90 4.42
C ASP A 171 1.63 -18.66 4.64
N MET A 172 0.51 -18.60 3.92
CA MET A 172 -0.45 -17.51 4.09
C MET A 172 -1.72 -18.01 4.81
N PRO A 173 -1.92 -17.67 6.09
CA PRO A 173 -3.24 -17.82 6.70
C PRO A 173 -4.21 -16.91 5.94
N HIS A 174 -5.37 -17.46 5.54
CA HIS A 174 -6.42 -16.80 4.75
C HIS A 174 -6.40 -15.28 4.92
N ALA A 175 -6.05 -14.57 3.84
CA ALA A 175 -6.02 -13.11 3.84
C ALA A 175 -7.35 -12.58 4.36
N ASN A 176 -7.31 -11.51 5.16
CA ASN A 176 -8.50 -10.86 5.70
C ASN A 176 -9.44 -10.44 4.54
N SER A 177 -10.35 -11.33 4.15
CA SER A 177 -11.42 -11.03 3.21
C SER A 177 -12.28 -9.99 3.89
N SER A 178 -12.31 -8.78 3.35
CA SER A 178 -13.11 -7.72 3.94
C SER A 178 -14.58 -8.15 3.97
N SER A 179 -15.16 -8.20 5.17
CA SER A 179 -16.53 -8.67 5.43
C SER A 179 -17.62 -7.68 4.99
N HIS A 180 -17.49 -7.15 3.78
CA HIS A 180 -18.50 -6.28 3.17
C HIS A 180 -18.92 -6.85 1.83
N ARG A 181 -20.14 -6.51 1.39
CA ARG A 181 -20.63 -6.83 0.04
C ARG A 181 -19.67 -6.30 -1.02
N HIS A 182 -19.81 -6.79 -2.24
CA HIS A 182 -19.08 -6.26 -3.39
C HIS A 182 -19.20 -4.72 -3.45
N TYR A 183 -18.10 -4.04 -3.77
CA TYR A 183 -18.00 -2.59 -3.65
C TYR A 183 -19.05 -1.87 -4.48
N SER A 184 -19.47 -2.44 -5.61
CA SER A 184 -20.48 -1.87 -6.51
C SER A 184 -21.77 -1.50 -5.79
N GLY A 185 -22.18 -2.26 -4.77
CA GLY A 185 -23.40 -2.00 -4.00
C GLY A 185 -23.33 -0.75 -3.10
N TYR A 186 -22.17 -0.12 -2.94
CA TYR A 186 -22.00 1.10 -2.15
C TYR A 186 -22.02 2.39 -2.98
N TYR A 187 -21.89 2.30 -4.30
CA TYR A 187 -21.79 3.46 -5.17
C TYR A 187 -23.14 3.81 -5.80
N SER A 188 -23.56 5.07 -5.63
CA SER A 188 -24.50 5.68 -6.57
C SER A 188 -23.79 6.07 -7.87
N ALA A 189 -24.55 6.45 -8.90
CA ALA A 189 -23.96 6.97 -10.15
C ALA A 189 -23.08 8.21 -9.91
N GLU A 190 -23.50 9.10 -9.01
CA GLU A 190 -22.73 10.28 -8.60
C GLU A 190 -21.44 9.88 -7.86
N ASP A 191 -21.53 8.95 -6.91
CA ASP A 191 -20.36 8.48 -6.16
C ASP A 191 -19.34 7.80 -7.07
N ARG A 192 -19.83 7.06 -8.09
CA ARG A 192 -18.96 6.41 -9.07
C ARG A 192 -18.18 7.44 -9.88
N ALA A 193 -18.86 8.44 -10.44
CA ALA A 193 -18.21 9.50 -11.21
C ALA A 193 -17.18 10.27 -10.36
N LEU A 194 -17.52 10.52 -9.09
CA LEU A 194 -16.61 11.13 -8.12
C LEU A 194 -15.37 10.26 -7.87
N ALA A 195 -15.54 8.95 -7.67
CA ALA A 195 -14.43 8.03 -7.49
C ALA A 195 -13.58 7.86 -8.74
N GLU A 196 -14.17 7.82 -9.93
CA GLU A 196 -13.45 7.79 -11.21
C GLU A 196 -12.54 9.01 -11.35
N LYS A 197 -13.02 10.21 -11.00
CA LYS A 197 -12.20 11.43 -10.97
C LYS A 197 -11.10 11.37 -9.90
N LEU A 198 -11.45 10.95 -8.70
CA LEU A 198 -10.53 10.89 -7.56
C LEU A 198 -9.37 9.92 -7.79
N PHE A 199 -9.67 8.76 -8.38
CA PHE A 199 -8.73 7.67 -8.61
C PHE A 199 -8.30 7.54 -10.06
N ALA A 200 -8.59 8.52 -10.93
CA ALA A 200 -8.33 8.48 -12.37
C ALA A 200 -6.92 7.94 -12.69
N ARG A 201 -5.94 8.43 -11.93
CA ARG A 201 -4.55 8.05 -12.08
C ARG A 201 -4.22 6.63 -11.64
N ASP A 202 -4.85 6.15 -10.55
CA ASP A 202 -4.70 4.74 -10.13
C ASP A 202 -5.37 3.81 -11.16
N LEU A 203 -6.53 4.21 -11.70
CA LEU A 203 -7.26 3.45 -12.72
C LEU A 203 -6.43 3.33 -14.01
N GLU A 204 -5.85 4.43 -14.47
CA GLU A 204 -4.97 4.46 -15.64
C GLU A 204 -3.68 3.66 -15.41
N MET A 205 -2.94 3.95 -14.33
CA MET A 205 -1.63 3.33 -14.09
C MET A 205 -1.69 1.82 -13.85
N PHE A 206 -2.75 1.32 -13.22
CA PHE A 206 -2.86 -0.09 -12.84
C PHE A 206 -3.86 -0.87 -13.70
N GLY A 207 -4.53 -0.20 -14.65
CA GLY A 207 -5.47 -0.81 -15.58
C GLY A 207 -6.75 -1.33 -14.92
N TYR A 208 -7.25 -0.62 -13.90
CA TYR A 208 -8.50 -0.97 -13.22
C TYR A 208 -9.72 -0.30 -13.86
N ARG A 209 -10.87 -0.97 -13.74
CA ARG A 209 -12.18 -0.45 -14.15
C ARG A 209 -13.21 -0.72 -13.06
N PHE A 210 -14.34 -0.03 -13.16
CA PHE A 210 -15.49 -0.34 -12.31
C PHE A 210 -16.10 -1.67 -12.75
N GLU A 211 -16.36 -2.55 -11.79
CA GLU A 211 -16.91 -3.89 -12.03
C GLU A 211 -18.24 -3.99 -11.29
N GLN A 212 -19.16 -4.78 -11.83
CA GLN A 212 -20.41 -5.12 -11.16
C GLN A 212 -20.30 -6.53 -10.59
N ALA A 213 -21.06 -6.77 -9.52
CA ALA A 213 -21.11 -8.08 -8.86
C ALA A 213 -21.85 -9.10 -9.73
#